data_AF-A0A2W1ACK3-F1
#
_entry.id   AF-A0A2W1ACK3-F1
#
_cell.length_a   1.000
_cell.length_b   1.000
_cell.length_c   1.000
_cell.angle_alpha   90.00
_cell.angle_beta   90.00
_cell.angle_gamma   90.00
#
_symmetry.space_group_name_H-M   'P 1'
#
loop_
_entity.id
_entity.type
_entity.pdbx_description
1 polymer ?
#
loop_
_entity_poly.entity_id
_entity_poly.type
_entity_poly.pdbx_seq_one_letter_code
_entity_poly.pdbx_strand_id
1 'polypeptide(L)'
;MPHDATAPLQSPIDLTHAVPVPGLRPLDFRYRAGDIVQSVTLSIHNGACQQGRLQAVPILAVTLRPNAGLLRVGADAYRLRSLHWHTPADHALDGRRPGMEMHLVHTHEQTGALLVVGVHYREQPYPSTTAPLLPIFSRFAELKSAATFPPPQLDLPELLPHAPRRYTSYRYDGSLTTADDDGVFREGVQWIVLRDQAPVSVALIHAHRALVDADLRDLHFDGRETFDFQRPRPQGNARALQDRAGRTIETEA
;
A
#
# COMPACT_ATOMS: atom_id res chain seq x y z
N MET A 1 18.31 10.78 -33.98
CA MET A 1 18.80 10.16 -32.73
C MET A 1 17.58 9.98 -31.84
N PRO A 2 17.04 8.76 -31.67
CA PRO A 2 15.90 8.57 -30.77
C PRO A 2 16.39 8.68 -29.33
N HIS A 3 15.55 9.33 -28.50
CA HIS A 3 15.73 9.47 -27.06
C HIS A 3 16.00 8.12 -26.40
N ASP A 4 17.11 8.05 -25.67
CA ASP A 4 17.40 7.01 -24.69
C ASP A 4 16.41 7.16 -23.53
N ALA A 5 15.21 6.60 -23.68
CA ALA A 5 14.22 6.57 -22.60
C ALA A 5 14.58 5.40 -21.71
N THR A 6 15.19 5.69 -20.56
CA THR A 6 15.41 4.70 -19.50
C THR A 6 14.07 4.03 -19.15
N ALA A 7 14.08 2.71 -18.98
CA ALA A 7 12.87 1.95 -18.65
C ALA A 7 12.20 2.54 -17.38
N PRO A 8 10.85 2.64 -17.36
CA PRO A 8 10.14 3.25 -16.25
C PRO A 8 10.32 2.43 -14.96
N LEU A 9 10.54 3.12 -13.84
CA LEU A 9 10.78 2.52 -12.52
C LEU A 9 9.47 2.25 -11.78
N GLN A 10 8.54 1.53 -12.40
CA GLN A 10 7.23 1.29 -11.81
C GLN A 10 7.25 0.26 -10.67
N SER A 11 6.32 0.39 -9.74
CA SER A 11 6.03 -0.55 -8.66
C SER A 11 4.64 -1.19 -8.85
N PRO A 12 4.35 -2.34 -8.24
CA PRO A 12 5.18 -3.14 -7.35
C PRO A 12 6.10 -4.11 -8.10
N ILE A 13 7.09 -4.68 -7.41
CA ILE A 13 8.03 -5.67 -7.96
C ILE A 13 8.06 -6.95 -7.11
N ASP A 14 8.70 -8.00 -7.63
CA ASP A 14 9.07 -9.18 -6.85
C ASP A 14 10.35 -8.90 -6.05
N LEU A 15 10.28 -9.03 -4.72
CA LEU A 15 11.38 -8.78 -3.80
C LEU A 15 12.28 -10.00 -3.68
N THR A 16 12.95 -10.32 -4.78
CA THR A 16 13.94 -11.40 -4.90
C THR A 16 15.36 -10.85 -4.96
N HIS A 17 16.38 -11.69 -4.77
CA HIS A 17 17.80 -11.34 -5.01
C HIS A 17 18.21 -9.99 -4.39
N ALA A 18 17.78 -9.75 -3.14
CA ALA A 18 18.15 -8.53 -2.44
C ALA A 18 19.63 -8.57 -2.03
N VAL A 19 20.32 -7.46 -2.21
CA VAL A 19 21.73 -7.30 -1.89
C VAL A 19 21.86 -6.91 -0.41
N PRO A 20 22.55 -7.72 0.42
CA PRO A 20 22.83 -7.36 1.80
C PRO A 20 23.76 -6.14 1.87
N VAL A 21 23.33 -5.10 2.57
CA VAL A 21 24.09 -3.86 2.76
C VAL A 21 24.32 -3.63 4.26
N PRO A 22 25.59 -3.64 4.72
CA PRO A 22 25.93 -3.28 6.09
C PRO A 22 25.61 -1.81 6.37
N GLY A 23 25.01 -1.52 7.53
CA GLY A 23 24.80 -0.15 7.97
C GLY A 23 23.73 0.64 7.21
N LEU A 24 22.73 -0.05 6.62
CA LEU A 24 21.55 0.64 6.09
C LEU A 24 20.96 1.58 7.13
N ARG A 25 20.51 2.76 6.66
CA ARG A 25 19.95 3.80 7.52
C ARG A 25 18.85 3.21 8.40
N PRO A 26 18.92 3.32 9.73
CA PRO A 26 17.96 2.67 10.62
C PRO A 26 16.57 3.28 10.44
N LEU A 27 15.54 2.45 10.67
CA LEU A 27 14.13 2.85 10.67
C LEU A 27 13.69 3.10 12.11
N ASP A 28 13.27 4.33 12.41
CA ASP A 28 12.72 4.73 13.71
C ASP A 28 11.30 5.27 13.52
N PHE A 29 10.32 4.39 13.78
CA PHE A 29 8.90 4.68 13.71
C PHE A 29 8.46 5.36 15.01
N ARG A 30 8.10 6.64 14.93
CA ARG A 30 7.59 7.46 16.04
C ARG A 30 6.10 7.68 15.88
N TYR A 31 5.35 6.58 15.92
CA TYR A 31 3.89 6.56 15.92
C TYR A 31 3.36 6.50 17.35
N ARG A 32 2.13 6.96 17.58
CA ARG A 32 1.51 6.98 18.91
C ARG A 32 0.15 6.28 18.89
N ALA A 33 -0.19 5.72 20.04
CA ALA A 33 -1.55 5.26 20.28
C ALA A 33 -2.52 6.44 20.24
N GLY A 34 -3.72 6.22 19.70
CA GLY A 34 -4.76 7.23 19.56
C GLY A 34 -4.47 8.33 18.55
N ASP A 35 -3.51 8.13 17.63
CA ASP A 35 -3.30 9.05 16.52
C ASP A 35 -4.59 9.13 15.67
N ILE A 36 -4.99 10.37 15.37
CA ILE A 36 -6.34 10.63 14.89
C ILE A 36 -6.38 10.64 13.38
N VAL A 37 -7.21 9.75 12.86
CA VAL A 37 -7.68 9.70 11.48
C VAL A 37 -8.49 10.97 11.18
N GLN A 38 -8.31 11.56 10.00
CA GLN A 38 -9.17 12.63 9.52
C GLN A 38 -10.39 12.08 8.81
N SER A 39 -10.15 11.12 7.93
CA SER A 39 -11.16 10.50 7.11
C SER A 39 -10.76 9.07 6.79
N VAL A 40 -11.77 8.23 6.62
CA VAL A 40 -11.64 6.92 5.98
C VAL A 40 -12.52 6.97 4.76
N THR A 41 -11.94 6.64 3.61
CA THR A 41 -12.60 6.70 2.31
C THR A 41 -12.38 5.39 1.57
N LEU A 42 -13.41 4.95 0.86
CA LEU A 42 -13.23 3.96 -0.20
C LEU A 42 -12.95 4.74 -1.48
N SER A 43 -11.72 4.68 -1.96
CA SER A 43 -11.26 5.47 -3.10
C SER A 43 -11.05 4.57 -4.31
N ILE A 44 -11.62 4.96 -5.46
CA ILE A 44 -11.38 4.28 -6.73
C ILE A 44 -10.27 5.03 -7.46
N HIS A 45 -9.12 4.40 -7.60
CA HIS A 45 -8.02 4.97 -8.37
C HIS A 45 -8.09 4.43 -9.79
N ASN A 46 -8.50 5.29 -10.72
CA ASN A 46 -8.49 5.00 -12.15
C ASN A 46 -7.06 5.20 -12.66
N GLY A 47 -6.34 4.11 -12.89
CA GLY A 47 -5.00 4.19 -13.46
C GLY A 47 -4.99 4.73 -14.88
N ALA A 48 -3.86 5.31 -15.29
CA ALA A 48 -3.57 5.66 -16.68
C ALA A 48 -3.80 4.46 -17.62
N CYS A 49 -4.37 4.77 -18.79
CA CYS A 49 -4.78 3.87 -19.84
C CYS A 49 -3.60 3.03 -20.37
N GLN A 50 -3.39 1.83 -19.84
CA GLN A 50 -2.51 0.84 -20.45
C GLN A 50 -3.32 0.15 -21.56
N GLN A 51 -2.88 0.28 -22.81
CA GLN A 51 -3.49 -0.38 -23.98
C GLN A 51 -4.98 -0.06 -24.23
N GLY A 52 -5.46 1.15 -23.93
CA GLY A 52 -6.86 1.51 -24.21
C GLY A 52 -7.84 1.15 -23.09
N ARG A 53 -7.38 0.61 -21.95
CA ARG A 53 -8.26 0.18 -20.85
C ARG A 53 -7.94 0.91 -19.55
N LEU A 54 -8.89 1.72 -19.07
CA LEU A 54 -8.85 2.25 -17.71
C LEU A 54 -8.89 1.07 -16.71
N GLN A 55 -7.93 1.05 -15.79
CA GLN A 55 -7.95 0.11 -14.68
C GLN A 55 -8.36 0.86 -13.41
N ALA A 56 -9.67 0.88 -13.15
CA ALA A 56 -10.21 1.22 -11.85
C ALA A 56 -9.72 0.18 -10.82
N VAL A 57 -9.12 0.65 -9.74
CA VAL A 57 -8.73 -0.19 -8.60
C VAL A 57 -9.20 0.48 -7.33
N PRO A 58 -10.23 -0.06 -6.68
CA PRO A 58 -10.66 0.42 -5.38
C PRO A 58 -9.62 0.07 -4.32
N ILE A 59 -9.32 1.02 -3.46
CA ILE A 59 -8.57 0.82 -2.24
C ILE A 59 -9.35 1.41 -1.06
N LEU A 60 -9.29 0.73 0.07
CA LEU A 60 -9.71 1.33 1.33
C LEU A 60 -8.56 2.22 1.83
N ALA A 61 -8.78 3.54 1.82
CA ALA A 61 -7.79 4.53 2.18
C ALA A 61 -8.15 5.23 3.50
N VAL A 62 -7.13 5.52 4.29
CA VAL A 62 -7.24 6.24 5.55
C VAL A 62 -6.31 7.44 5.47
N THR A 63 -6.88 8.63 5.59
CA THR A 63 -6.10 9.87 5.64
C THR A 63 -5.98 10.32 7.09
N LEU A 64 -4.76 10.66 7.49
CA LEU A 64 -4.43 10.99 8.87
C LEU A 64 -4.24 12.50 9.04
N ARG A 65 -4.38 13.00 10.28
CA ARG A 65 -4.11 14.41 10.55
C ARG A 65 -2.65 14.75 10.25
N PRO A 66 -2.35 16.00 9.83
CA PRO A 66 -1.00 16.49 9.83
C PRO A 66 -0.33 16.18 11.18
N ASN A 67 0.83 15.54 11.13
CA ASN A 67 1.63 15.08 12.28
C ASN A 67 1.17 13.81 13.02
N ALA A 68 0.21 13.05 12.49
CA ALA A 68 -0.23 11.79 13.07
C ALA A 68 0.84 10.68 13.10
N GLY A 69 1.95 10.80 12.38
CA GLY A 69 3.03 9.81 12.47
C GLY A 69 4.32 10.35 11.86
N LEU A 70 5.45 9.95 12.42
CA LEU A 70 6.78 10.28 11.91
C LEU A 70 7.59 9.00 11.75
N LEU A 71 8.18 8.80 10.57
CA LEU A 71 9.23 7.83 10.34
C LEU A 71 10.55 8.59 10.18
N ARG A 72 11.59 8.16 10.90
CA ARG A 72 12.97 8.56 10.64
C ARG A 72 13.71 7.47 9.88
N VAL A 73 14.39 7.86 8.81
CA VAL A 73 15.30 7.00 8.04
C VAL A 73 16.70 7.59 8.17
N GLY A 74 17.44 7.14 9.19
CA GLY A 74 18.63 7.87 9.63
C GLY A 74 18.27 9.27 10.13
N ALA A 75 18.85 10.32 9.52
CA ALA A 75 18.59 11.70 9.88
C ALA A 75 17.29 12.27 9.26
N ASP A 76 16.84 11.70 8.14
CA ASP A 76 15.72 12.22 7.36
C ASP A 76 14.38 11.92 8.05
N ALA A 77 13.45 12.86 7.94
CA ALA A 77 12.17 12.84 8.63
C ALA A 77 11.01 12.81 7.63
N TYR A 78 10.14 11.82 7.76
CA TYR A 78 9.01 11.58 6.85
C TYR A 78 7.69 11.51 7.63
N ARG A 79 6.75 12.41 7.31
CA ARG A 79 5.44 12.46 7.95
C ARG A 79 4.47 11.52 7.28
N LEU A 80 3.80 10.69 8.08
CA LEU A 80 2.74 9.81 7.61
C LEU A 80 1.54 10.65 7.16
N ARG A 81 1.07 10.38 5.94
CA ARG A 81 -0.03 11.11 5.27
C ARG A 81 -1.29 10.27 5.22
N SER A 82 -1.12 9.05 4.74
CA SER A 82 -2.22 8.13 4.51
C SER A 82 -1.72 6.69 4.59
N LEU A 83 -2.67 5.78 4.69
CA LEU A 83 -2.41 4.35 4.55
C LEU A 83 -3.58 3.69 3.81
N HIS A 84 -3.30 2.58 3.14
CA HIS A 84 -4.30 1.80 2.42
C HIS A 84 -3.90 0.34 2.29
N TRP A 85 -4.81 -0.51 1.83
CA TRP A 85 -4.60 -1.95 1.73
C TRP A 85 -4.83 -2.49 0.32
N HIS A 86 -4.02 -3.49 -0.02
CA HIS A 86 -4.16 -4.34 -1.19
C HIS A 86 -4.41 -5.79 -0.76
N THR A 87 -5.34 -6.47 -1.43
CA THR A 87 -5.61 -7.89 -1.28
C THR A 87 -5.78 -8.54 -2.66
N PRO A 88 -4.91 -9.47 -3.06
CA PRO A 88 -3.68 -9.90 -2.38
C PRO A 88 -2.65 -8.75 -2.25
N ALA A 89 -1.51 -9.02 -1.62
CA ALA A 89 -0.39 -8.08 -1.57
C ALA A 89 0.05 -7.64 -2.97
N ASP A 90 0.53 -6.40 -3.06
CA ASP A 90 1.06 -5.78 -4.28
C ASP A 90 2.48 -6.25 -4.57
N HIS A 91 3.35 -6.31 -3.56
CA HIS A 91 4.66 -6.92 -3.68
C HIS A 91 4.56 -8.45 -3.64
N ALA A 92 5.49 -9.10 -4.35
CA ALA A 92 5.77 -10.51 -4.17
C ALA A 92 7.04 -10.70 -3.34
N LEU A 93 7.11 -11.82 -2.63
CA LEU A 93 8.27 -12.33 -1.92
C LEU A 93 8.64 -13.65 -2.57
N ASP A 94 9.78 -13.69 -3.27
CA ASP A 94 10.26 -14.88 -3.98
C ASP A 94 9.20 -15.54 -4.88
N GLY A 95 8.55 -14.70 -5.71
CA GLY A 95 7.52 -15.12 -6.65
C GLY A 95 6.15 -15.40 -6.02
N ARG A 96 6.00 -15.24 -4.70
CA ARG A 96 4.74 -15.49 -3.97
C ARG A 96 4.17 -14.20 -3.42
N ARG A 97 2.88 -13.95 -3.69
CA ARG A 97 2.16 -12.81 -3.12
C ARG A 97 1.52 -13.19 -1.78
N PRO A 98 1.82 -12.48 -0.68
CA PRO A 98 1.07 -12.62 0.57
C PRO A 98 -0.41 -12.27 0.41
N GLY A 99 -1.23 -12.71 1.36
CA GLY A 99 -2.68 -12.54 1.30
C GLY A 99 -3.15 -11.08 1.36
N MET A 100 -2.37 -10.17 1.97
CA MET A 100 -2.69 -8.75 2.06
C MET A 100 -1.42 -7.93 2.33
N GLU A 101 -1.41 -6.68 1.88
CA GLU A 101 -0.35 -5.71 2.15
C GLU A 101 -0.95 -4.35 2.50
N MET A 102 -0.41 -3.68 3.51
CA MET A 102 -0.68 -2.27 3.81
C MET A 102 0.45 -1.41 3.25
N HIS A 103 0.09 -0.30 2.62
CA HIS A 103 1.01 0.75 2.24
C HIS A 103 0.81 1.95 3.15
N LEU A 104 1.87 2.39 3.84
CA LEU A 104 1.89 3.63 4.60
C LEU A 104 2.65 4.68 3.77
N VAL A 105 1.96 5.75 3.38
CA VAL A 105 2.52 6.79 2.52
C VAL A 105 3.03 7.94 3.38
N HIS A 106 4.30 8.29 3.22
CA HIS A 106 4.96 9.39 3.91
C HIS A 106 5.50 10.44 2.95
N THR A 107 5.62 11.67 3.46
CA THR A 107 6.27 12.78 2.75
C THR A 107 7.44 13.31 3.58
N HIS A 108 8.59 13.50 2.95
CA HIS A 108 9.76 14.11 3.58
C HIS A 108 9.44 15.54 4.05
N GLU A 109 9.82 15.89 5.29
CA GLU A 109 9.43 17.18 5.91
C GLU A 109 9.98 18.41 5.18
N GLN A 110 11.14 18.29 4.53
CA GLN A 110 11.80 19.44 3.90
C GLN A 110 11.60 19.49 2.38
N THR A 111 11.55 18.34 1.73
CA THR A 111 11.56 18.25 0.25
C THR A 111 10.22 17.82 -0.33
N GLY A 112 9.30 17.29 0.49
CA GLY A 112 8.05 16.70 0.03
C GLY A 112 8.21 15.37 -0.71
N ALA A 113 9.43 14.84 -0.84
CA ALA A 113 9.69 13.56 -1.51
C ALA A 113 8.90 12.42 -0.85
N LEU A 114 8.36 11.52 -1.67
CA LEU A 114 7.51 10.42 -1.23
C LEU A 114 8.35 9.22 -0.79
N LEU A 115 7.92 8.61 0.30
CA LEU A 115 8.40 7.33 0.78
C LEU A 115 7.19 6.47 1.13
N VAL A 116 7.18 5.20 0.71
CA VAL A 116 6.13 4.26 1.07
C VAL A 116 6.71 3.10 1.85
N VAL A 117 6.12 2.83 3.02
CA VAL A 117 6.41 1.61 3.78
C VAL A 117 5.37 0.54 3.44
N GLY A 118 5.84 -0.59 2.91
CA GLY A 118 5.01 -1.78 2.68
C GLY A 118 5.05 -2.71 3.89
N VAL A 119 3.88 -3.14 4.36
CA VAL A 119 3.74 -4.13 5.44
C VAL A 119 2.88 -5.28 4.94
N HIS A 120 3.52 -6.43 4.71
CA HIS A 120 2.80 -7.65 4.41
C HIS A 120 2.10 -8.18 5.67
N TYR A 121 0.91 -8.75 5.48
CA TYR A 121 0.24 -9.47 6.55
C TYR A 121 0.43 -10.97 6.46
N ARG A 122 0.68 -11.57 7.62
CA ARG A 122 0.66 -13.02 7.84
C ARG A 122 -0.73 -13.44 8.27
N GLU A 123 -1.30 -14.37 7.52
CA GLU A 123 -2.57 -15.00 7.85
C GLU A 123 -2.51 -15.71 9.22
N GLN A 124 -3.58 -15.52 9.98
CA GLN A 124 -3.83 -16.16 11.27
C GLN A 124 -5.26 -16.70 11.30
N PRO A 125 -5.49 -17.85 11.94
CA PRO A 125 -6.83 -18.45 11.99
C PRO A 125 -7.77 -17.73 12.97
N TYR A 126 -7.24 -16.95 13.91
CA TYR A 126 -8.00 -16.35 15.01
C TYR A 126 -8.46 -14.92 14.69
N PRO A 127 -9.76 -14.59 14.84
CA PRO A 127 -10.26 -13.23 14.62
C PRO A 127 -9.63 -12.16 15.53
N SER A 128 -9.15 -12.53 16.72
CA SER A 128 -8.53 -11.60 17.68
C SER A 128 -7.28 -10.90 17.13
N THR A 129 -6.59 -11.50 16.16
CA THR A 129 -5.40 -10.89 15.53
C THR A 129 -5.73 -9.70 14.62
N THR A 130 -7.01 -9.41 14.40
CA THR A 130 -7.49 -8.27 13.61
C THR A 130 -7.87 -7.06 14.49
N ALA A 131 -7.75 -7.17 15.82
CA ALA A 131 -8.19 -6.13 16.75
C ALA A 131 -7.70 -4.70 16.39
N PRO A 132 -6.43 -4.47 15.98
CA PRO A 132 -5.97 -3.13 15.58
C PRO A 132 -6.67 -2.56 14.34
N LEU A 133 -7.20 -3.42 13.47
CA LEU A 133 -7.85 -3.03 12.22
C LEU A 133 -9.38 -2.93 12.35
N LEU A 134 -9.97 -3.50 13.40
CA LEU A 134 -11.43 -3.47 13.60
C LEU A 134 -12.04 -2.06 13.53
N PRO A 135 -11.43 -0.98 14.08
CA PRO A 135 -12.03 0.35 14.01
C PRO A 135 -12.26 0.85 12.57
N ILE A 136 -11.46 0.37 11.61
CA ILE A 136 -11.51 0.76 10.20
C ILE A 136 -12.45 -0.19 9.45
N PHE A 137 -12.26 -1.49 9.67
CA PHE A 137 -12.92 -2.51 8.88
C PHE A 137 -14.32 -2.86 9.42
N SER A 138 -14.62 -2.78 10.72
CA SER A 138 -15.94 -3.14 11.28
C SER A 138 -17.12 -2.33 10.73
N ARG A 139 -16.86 -1.17 10.12
CA ARG A 139 -17.87 -0.30 9.49
C ARG A 139 -18.03 -0.55 7.99
N PHE A 140 -17.69 -1.75 7.53
CA PHE A 140 -17.79 -2.23 6.15
C PHE A 140 -19.07 -1.82 5.41
N ALA A 141 -20.23 -1.89 6.06
CA ALA A 141 -21.52 -1.58 5.43
C ALA A 141 -21.72 -0.06 5.22
N GLU A 142 -21.24 0.77 6.14
CA GLU A 142 -21.38 2.23 6.08
C GLU A 142 -20.51 2.83 4.98
N LEU A 143 -19.32 2.25 4.77
CA LEU A 143 -18.36 2.62 3.71
C LEU A 143 -18.94 2.54 2.29
N LYS A 144 -19.94 1.68 2.06
CA LYS A 144 -20.62 1.57 0.75
C LYS A 144 -21.65 2.68 0.49
N SER A 145 -22.14 3.31 1.55
CA SER A 145 -23.26 4.24 1.51
C SER A 145 -22.88 5.70 1.78
N ALA A 146 -21.69 5.94 2.34
CA ALA A 146 -21.20 7.27 2.71
C ALA A 146 -19.80 7.50 2.15
N ALA A 147 -19.56 8.67 1.55
CA ALA A 147 -18.24 9.06 1.03
C ALA A 147 -17.18 9.24 2.13
N THR A 148 -17.60 9.42 3.39
CA THR A 148 -16.74 9.55 4.57
C THR A 148 -17.53 9.17 5.83
N PHE A 149 -16.91 8.47 6.78
CA PHE A 149 -17.51 8.18 8.10
C PHE A 149 -16.67 8.77 9.25
N PRO A 150 -17.23 8.91 10.47
CA PRO A 150 -16.52 9.48 11.61
C PRO A 150 -15.20 8.75 11.87
N PRO A 151 -14.07 9.47 11.99
CA PRO A 151 -12.77 8.84 12.02
C PRO A 151 -12.61 7.94 13.24
N PRO A 152 -12.21 6.67 13.08
CA PRO A 152 -11.83 5.85 14.21
C PRO A 152 -10.53 6.38 14.82
N GLN A 153 -10.36 6.17 16.13
CA GLN A 153 -9.01 6.25 16.70
C GLN A 153 -8.25 4.99 16.32
N LEU A 154 -6.98 5.17 15.96
CA LEU A 154 -6.13 4.10 15.48
C LEU A 154 -4.83 4.08 16.28
N ASP A 155 -4.48 2.91 16.78
CA ASP A 155 -3.18 2.69 17.41
C ASP A 155 -2.18 2.34 16.32
N LEU A 156 -1.61 3.36 15.69
CA LEU A 156 -0.67 3.20 14.57
C LEU A 156 0.52 2.26 14.87
N PRO A 157 1.10 2.22 16.09
CA PRO A 157 2.14 1.24 16.42
C PRO A 157 1.67 -0.22 16.29
N GLU A 158 0.40 -0.51 16.57
CA GLU A 158 -0.19 -1.85 16.50
C GLU A 158 -0.43 -2.32 15.06
N LEU A 159 -0.25 -1.43 14.07
CA LEU A 159 -0.33 -1.79 12.65
C LEU A 159 1.00 -2.30 12.09
N LEU A 160 2.09 -2.05 12.80
CA LEU A 160 3.42 -2.50 12.41
C LEU A 160 3.69 -3.91 12.98
N PRO A 161 4.53 -4.71 12.31
CA PRO A 161 5.00 -5.96 12.88
C PRO A 161 5.68 -5.71 14.24
N HIS A 162 5.44 -6.56 15.23
CA HIS A 162 6.18 -6.48 16.50
C HIS A 162 7.66 -6.83 16.25
N ALA A 163 8.51 -5.82 16.17
CA ALA A 163 9.95 -5.97 15.98
C ALA A 163 10.69 -5.68 17.31
N PRO A 164 11.11 -6.69 18.08
CA PRO A 164 11.60 -6.50 19.45
C PRO A 164 12.94 -5.76 19.57
N ARG A 165 13.62 -5.45 18.45
CA ARG A 165 14.93 -4.76 18.45
C ARG A 165 15.13 -3.77 17.31
N ARG A 166 14.76 -4.12 16.07
CA ARG A 166 14.91 -3.29 14.87
C ARG A 166 14.07 -3.85 13.73
N TYR A 167 13.58 -2.99 12.86
CA TYR A 167 12.94 -3.40 11.61
C TYR A 167 14.00 -3.77 10.57
N THR A 168 13.78 -4.87 9.87
CA THR A 168 14.50 -5.20 8.63
C THR A 168 13.57 -5.06 7.43
N SER A 169 14.13 -4.77 6.26
CA SER A 169 13.42 -4.25 5.11
C SER A 169 14.10 -4.58 3.78
N TYR A 170 13.30 -4.58 2.71
CA TYR A 170 13.75 -4.43 1.34
C TYR A 170 13.61 -2.96 0.94
N ARG A 171 14.60 -2.39 0.27
CA ARG A 171 14.60 -0.98 -0.13
C ARG A 171 14.95 -0.83 -1.61
N TYR A 172 14.17 -0.01 -2.30
CA TYR A 172 14.40 0.30 -3.72
C TYR A 172 13.66 1.59 -4.11
N ASP A 173 14.06 2.21 -5.22
CA ASP A 173 13.34 3.35 -5.79
C ASP A 173 12.30 2.89 -6.81
N GLY A 174 11.08 3.41 -6.72
CA GLY A 174 9.98 3.00 -7.59
C GLY A 174 8.92 4.07 -7.79
N SER A 175 7.67 3.63 -7.90
CA SER A 175 6.51 4.49 -8.12
C SER A 175 5.40 4.24 -7.09
N LEU A 176 4.38 5.09 -7.09
CA LEU A 176 3.12 4.74 -6.45
C LEU A 176 2.46 3.57 -7.19
N THR A 177 1.88 2.61 -6.46
CA THR A 177 1.08 1.52 -7.04
C THR A 177 -0.38 1.91 -7.24
N THR A 178 -0.78 3.07 -6.74
CA THR A 178 -2.04 3.75 -7.01
C THR A 178 -1.78 5.06 -7.72
N ALA A 179 -2.67 5.44 -8.65
CA ALA A 179 -2.62 6.76 -9.23
C ALA A 179 -2.82 7.82 -8.13
N ASP A 180 -2.10 8.93 -8.18
CA ASP A 180 -2.44 10.10 -7.38
C ASP A 180 -3.65 10.86 -7.93
N ASP A 181 -3.93 12.05 -7.38
CA ASP A 181 -5.08 12.88 -7.72
C ASP A 181 -5.13 13.28 -9.22
N ASP A 182 -3.99 13.29 -9.93
CA ASP A 182 -3.93 13.58 -11.37
C ASP A 182 -4.03 12.30 -12.24
N GLY A 183 -4.27 11.13 -11.65
CA GLY A 183 -4.37 9.87 -12.38
C GLY A 183 -3.02 9.25 -12.75
N VAL A 184 -1.91 9.72 -12.17
CA VAL A 184 -0.54 9.32 -12.55
C VAL A 184 0.06 8.36 -11.52
N PHE A 185 0.76 7.32 -11.98
CA PHE A 185 1.59 6.45 -11.14
C PHE A 185 3.00 7.04 -11.02
N ARG A 186 3.13 8.10 -10.20
CA ARG A 186 4.38 8.88 -10.12
C ARG A 186 5.55 8.03 -9.64
N GLU A 187 6.65 8.09 -10.39
CA GLU A 187 7.98 7.58 -10.03
C GLU A 187 8.68 8.51 -9.02
N GLY A 188 9.86 8.11 -8.55
CA GLY A 188 10.62 8.87 -7.54
C GLY A 188 10.13 8.60 -6.11
N VAL A 189 9.49 7.45 -5.89
CA VAL A 189 9.03 7.00 -4.58
C VAL A 189 10.07 6.07 -3.98
N GLN A 190 10.56 6.38 -2.79
CA GLN A 190 11.41 5.44 -2.05
C GLN A 190 10.52 4.37 -1.40
N TRP A 191 10.74 3.10 -1.73
CA TRP A 191 10.05 1.98 -1.10
C TRP A 191 10.88 1.38 0.03
N ILE A 192 10.20 1.09 1.15
CA ILE A 192 10.73 0.33 2.28
C ILE A 192 9.72 -0.75 2.64
N VAL A 193 9.92 -1.97 2.16
CA VAL A 193 9.01 -3.09 2.45
C VAL A 193 9.55 -3.88 3.63
N LEU A 194 8.84 -3.89 4.76
CA LEU A 194 9.26 -4.61 5.95
C LEU A 194 9.32 -6.12 5.69
N ARG A 195 10.39 -6.78 6.17
CA ARG A 195 10.53 -8.24 6.08
C ARG A 195 9.60 -8.96 7.04
N ASP A 196 9.49 -8.44 8.26
CA ASP A 196 8.55 -8.97 9.25
C ASP A 196 7.11 -8.66 8.82
N GLN A 197 6.23 -9.62 9.03
CA GLN A 197 4.82 -9.52 8.66
C GLN A 197 3.96 -9.24 9.89
N ALA A 198 2.98 -8.36 9.75
CA ALA A 198 1.97 -8.12 10.79
C ALA A 198 0.92 -9.24 10.77
N PRO A 199 0.42 -9.72 11.92
CA PRO A 199 -0.61 -10.75 11.93
C PRO A 199 -1.97 -10.18 11.48
N VAL A 200 -2.79 -10.98 10.78
CA VAL A 200 -4.18 -10.64 10.48
C VAL A 200 -5.04 -11.89 10.33
N SER A 201 -6.32 -11.81 10.69
CA SER A 201 -7.21 -12.95 10.51
C SER A 201 -7.52 -13.20 9.03
N VAL A 202 -7.60 -14.49 8.65
CA VAL A 202 -8.05 -14.91 7.30
C VAL A 202 -9.43 -14.32 6.96
N ALA A 203 -10.32 -14.24 7.93
CA ALA A 203 -11.65 -13.65 7.77
C ALA A 203 -11.59 -12.18 7.33
N LEU A 204 -10.68 -11.39 7.90
CA LEU A 204 -10.53 -9.98 7.51
C LEU A 204 -10.00 -9.86 6.08
N ILE A 205 -9.00 -10.67 5.69
CA ILE A 205 -8.47 -10.65 4.32
C ILE A 205 -9.59 -10.93 3.33
N HIS A 206 -10.42 -11.95 3.58
CA HIS A 206 -11.57 -12.26 2.73
C HIS A 206 -12.60 -11.13 2.70
N ALA A 207 -12.88 -10.49 3.84
CA ALA A 207 -13.81 -9.37 3.91
C ALA A 207 -13.30 -8.16 3.11
N HIS A 208 -12.03 -7.79 3.26
CA HIS A 208 -11.42 -6.72 2.48
C HIS A 208 -11.43 -7.04 0.98
N ARG A 209 -11.06 -8.27 0.59
CA ARG A 209 -11.12 -8.72 -0.80
C ARG A 209 -12.51 -8.56 -1.40
N ALA A 210 -13.53 -9.00 -0.68
CA ALA A 210 -14.90 -8.92 -1.14
C ALA A 210 -15.38 -7.47 -1.31
N LEU A 211 -14.91 -6.54 -0.47
CA LEU A 211 -15.22 -5.11 -0.59
C LEU A 211 -14.66 -4.54 -1.90
N VAL A 212 -13.36 -4.70 -2.12
CA VAL A 212 -12.68 -4.13 -3.29
C VAL A 212 -13.06 -4.85 -4.60
N ASP A 213 -13.48 -6.12 -4.55
CA ASP A 213 -13.96 -6.85 -5.73
C ASP A 213 -15.43 -6.56 -6.07
N ALA A 214 -16.28 -6.26 -5.09
CA ALA A 214 -17.71 -6.05 -5.31
C ALA A 214 -18.00 -4.72 -6.03
N ASP A 215 -17.31 -3.64 -5.65
CA ASP A 215 -17.52 -2.33 -6.27
C ASP A 215 -17.16 -2.32 -7.76
N LEU A 216 -16.18 -3.13 -8.20
CA LEU A 216 -15.87 -3.27 -9.62
C LEU A 216 -17.01 -3.91 -10.44
N ARG A 217 -17.95 -4.62 -9.82
CA ARG A 217 -19.10 -5.24 -10.50
C ARG A 217 -20.30 -4.30 -10.63
N ASP A 218 -20.40 -3.31 -9.74
CA ASP A 218 -21.52 -2.38 -9.64
C ASP A 218 -21.22 -0.99 -10.26
N LEU A 219 -19.99 -0.76 -10.76
CA LEU A 219 -19.63 0.42 -11.55
C LEU A 219 -20.28 0.38 -12.95
N HIS A 220 -21.56 0.76 -13.04
CA HIS A 220 -22.17 1.17 -14.31
C HIS A 220 -21.66 2.57 -14.68
N PHE A 221 -20.89 2.67 -15.76
CA PHE A 221 -20.37 3.94 -16.27
C PHE A 221 -21.36 4.55 -17.29
N ASP A 222 -21.61 5.86 -17.18
CA ASP A 222 -22.62 6.63 -17.90
C ASP A 222 -22.27 6.90 -19.38
N GLY A 223 -22.36 5.84 -20.20
CA GLY A 223 -22.79 5.97 -21.59
C GLY A 223 -21.76 6.37 -22.64
N ARG A 224 -20.47 6.50 -22.34
CA ARG A 224 -19.41 6.55 -23.37
C ARG A 224 -18.21 5.70 -22.99
N GLU A 225 -17.86 4.82 -23.92
CA GLU A 225 -16.82 3.79 -23.90
C GLU A 225 -17.25 2.42 -23.33
N THR A 226 -17.11 1.40 -24.18
CA THR A 226 -17.49 0.01 -23.91
C THR A 226 -16.36 -0.70 -23.18
N PHE A 227 -16.66 -1.33 -22.04
CA PHE A 227 -15.67 -2.08 -21.27
C PHE A 227 -15.75 -3.57 -21.61
N ASP A 228 -14.63 -4.11 -22.10
CA ASP A 228 -14.47 -5.56 -22.34
C ASP A 228 -14.36 -6.31 -21.01
N PHE A 229 -15.33 -7.16 -20.67
CA PHE A 229 -15.35 -7.94 -19.43
C PHE A 229 -14.43 -9.18 -19.43
N GLN A 230 -13.57 -9.37 -20.42
CA GLN A 230 -12.54 -10.41 -20.32
C GLN A 230 -11.30 -9.90 -19.58
N ARG A 231 -11.23 -10.13 -18.26
CA ARG A 231 -9.95 -10.12 -17.52
C ARG A 231 -9.56 -11.55 -17.13
N PRO A 232 -8.35 -12.00 -17.46
CA PRO A 232 -7.83 -13.23 -16.91
C PRO A 232 -7.38 -12.98 -15.45
N ARG A 233 -8.08 -13.66 -14.53
CA ARG A 233 -7.77 -13.95 -13.11
C ARG A 233 -8.10 -12.84 -12.08
N PRO A 234 -8.92 -13.14 -11.05
CA PRO A 234 -9.25 -12.22 -9.98
C PRO A 234 -8.05 -12.14 -9.03
N GLN A 235 -7.16 -11.18 -9.24
CA GLN A 235 -6.11 -10.83 -8.28
C GLN A 235 -6.55 -9.64 -7.41
N GLY A 236 -7.84 -9.58 -7.05
CA GLY A 236 -8.36 -8.50 -6.21
C GLY A 236 -8.01 -7.10 -6.72
N ASN A 237 -7.63 -6.21 -5.81
CA ASN A 237 -7.14 -4.86 -6.11
C ASN A 237 -5.60 -4.77 -6.21
N ALA A 238 -4.91 -5.91 -6.35
CA ALA A 238 -3.46 -5.93 -6.51
C ALA A 238 -3.04 -5.55 -7.94
N ARG A 239 -1.91 -4.85 -8.06
CA ARG A 239 -1.28 -4.47 -9.33
C ARG A 239 -0.40 -5.59 -9.87
N ALA A 240 -0.26 -5.63 -11.19
CA ALA A 240 0.69 -6.53 -11.85
C ALA A 240 2.13 -6.23 -11.40
N LEU A 241 2.95 -7.28 -11.25
CA LEU A 241 4.37 -7.09 -10.95
C LEU A 241 5.04 -6.42 -12.16
N GLN A 242 5.86 -5.43 -11.86
CA GLN A 242 6.67 -4.71 -12.83
C GLN A 242 8.06 -5.36 -12.93
N ASP A 243 8.75 -5.10 -14.03
CA ASP A 243 10.17 -5.44 -14.15
C ASP A 243 10.97 -4.65 -13.10
N ARG A 244 12.05 -5.25 -12.61
CA ARG A 244 13.03 -4.57 -11.76
C ARG A 244 13.74 -3.44 -12.50
N ALA A 245 13.74 -3.40 -13.84
CA ALA A 245 14.35 -2.36 -14.65
C ALA A 245 15.83 -2.10 -14.27
N GLY A 246 16.56 -3.18 -13.92
CA GLY A 246 17.95 -3.10 -13.48
C GLY A 246 18.17 -2.53 -12.06
N ARG A 247 17.10 -2.26 -11.30
CA ARG A 247 17.21 -1.74 -9.93
C ARG A 247 17.79 -2.76 -8.96
N THR A 248 18.68 -2.27 -8.10
CA THR A 248 19.13 -3.01 -6.91
C THR A 248 18.06 -2.94 -5.83
N ILE A 249 17.77 -4.08 -5.21
CA ILE A 249 16.97 -4.14 -3.99
C ILE A 249 17.96 -4.31 -2.86
N GLU A 250 18.05 -3.34 -1.98
CA GLU A 250 18.93 -3.39 -0.82
C GLU A 250 18.20 -3.99 0.38
N THR A 251 18.97 -4.61 1.27
CA THR A 251 18.40 -5.17 2.49
C THR A 251 19.44 -5.27 3.60
N GLU A 252 19.04 -5.32 4.86
CA GLU A 252 20.00 -5.39 5.96
C GLU A 252 20.82 -6.69 5.89
N ALA A 253 22.13 -6.55 6.10
CA ALA A 253 23.10 -7.64 6.21
C ALA A 253 23.04 -8.39 7.55
#